data_AF-A0AAN4Z0U8-F1
#
_entry.id   AF-A0AAN4Z0U8-F1
#
_cell.length_a   1.000
_cell.length_b   1.000
_cell.length_c   1.000
_cell.angle_alpha   90.00
_cell.angle_beta   90.00
_cell.angle_gamma   90.00
#
_symmetry.space_group_name_H-M   'P 1'
#
loop_
_entity.id
_entity.type
_entity.pdbx_description
1 polymer ?
#
loop_
_entity_poly.entity_id
_entity_poly.type
_entity_poly.pdbx_seq_one_letter_code
_entity_poly.pdbx_strand_id
1 'polypeptide(L)'
;MNESGPKLVRQLKNWISTTQTEVLEKVIMQGNVALSETTEVADPENHEWQHRGTDPQSLKILAPTLVILHDELEAPLGKVRVKRGGPETASLRGHRGLTSIMESLRGKGLHPPRTRPGETRSHEGLSVLRIGVGIGRPSTRNRGDVADYVLTEMNAIELAAVRAAAGPVLDILADEIYRDGSAL
;
A
#
# COMPACT_ATOMS: atom_id res chain seq x y z
N MET A 1 -0.42 -4.76 17.32
CA MET A 1 0.57 -5.82 16.99
C MET A 1 0.81 -5.77 15.50
N ASN A 2 2.06 -5.56 15.05
CA ASN A 2 2.38 -5.53 13.62
C ASN A 2 2.10 -6.92 13.01
N GLU A 3 1.24 -7.00 12.01
CA GLU A 3 1.01 -8.26 11.28
C GLU A 3 2.07 -8.42 10.18
N SER A 4 2.96 -9.39 10.34
CA SER A 4 3.95 -9.75 9.32
C SER A 4 4.05 -11.28 9.21
N GLY A 5 4.94 -11.77 8.36
CA GLY A 5 5.24 -13.20 8.36
C GLY A 5 4.18 -14.07 7.65
N PRO A 6 4.05 -15.34 8.06
CA PRO A 6 3.08 -16.29 7.51
C PRO A 6 1.61 -15.86 7.68
N LYS A 7 1.29 -15.09 8.73
CA LYS A 7 -0.08 -14.61 8.99
C LYS A 7 -0.54 -13.66 7.89
N LEU A 8 0.30 -12.66 7.56
CA LEU A 8 0.06 -11.73 6.48
C LEU A 8 -0.14 -12.46 5.15
N VAL A 9 0.76 -13.40 4.82
CA VAL A 9 0.65 -14.18 3.57
C VAL A 9 -0.68 -14.94 3.54
N ARG A 10 -1.07 -15.59 4.64
CA ARG A 10 -2.33 -16.34 4.68
C ARG A 10 -3.53 -15.42 4.47
N GLN A 11 -3.59 -14.28 5.16
CA GLN A 11 -4.66 -13.30 4.97
C GLN A 11 -4.68 -12.77 3.54
N LEU A 12 -3.52 -12.45 2.97
CA LEU A 12 -3.41 -11.98 1.60
C LEU A 12 -3.87 -13.03 0.59
N LYS A 13 -3.46 -14.30 0.75
CA LYS A 13 -3.90 -15.40 -0.12
C LYS A 13 -5.41 -15.62 0.00
N ASN A 14 -5.94 -15.64 1.21
CA ASN A 14 -7.37 -15.77 1.45
C ASN A 14 -8.13 -14.61 0.79
N TRP A 15 -7.66 -13.37 0.99
CA TRP A 15 -8.25 -12.19 0.36
C TRP A 15 -8.19 -12.27 -1.16
N ILE A 16 -7.04 -12.62 -1.76
CA ILE A 16 -6.93 -12.78 -3.23
C ILE A 16 -7.93 -13.84 -3.72
N SER A 17 -8.01 -15.00 -3.06
CA SER A 17 -8.93 -16.06 -3.47
C SER A 17 -10.41 -15.66 -3.33
N THR A 18 -10.79 -15.02 -2.21
CA THR A 18 -12.16 -14.54 -2.00
C THR A 18 -12.51 -13.41 -2.95
N THR A 19 -11.59 -12.47 -3.19
CA THR A 19 -11.80 -11.29 -4.04
C THR A 19 -11.80 -11.68 -5.52
N GLN A 20 -10.94 -12.59 -5.97
CA GLN A 20 -11.02 -13.14 -7.33
C GLN A 20 -12.32 -13.91 -7.57
N THR A 21 -12.94 -14.47 -6.53
CA THR A 21 -14.24 -15.15 -6.68
C THR A 21 -15.37 -14.13 -6.63
N GLU A 22 -15.44 -13.31 -5.59
CA GLU A 22 -16.57 -12.40 -5.35
C GLU A 22 -16.52 -11.12 -6.19
N VAL A 23 -15.36 -10.49 -6.37
CA VAL A 23 -15.23 -9.24 -7.15
C VAL A 23 -15.21 -9.55 -8.63
N LEU A 24 -14.58 -10.64 -9.09
CA LEU A 24 -14.69 -11.02 -10.49
C LEU A 24 -16.13 -11.44 -10.84
N GLU A 25 -16.86 -12.15 -9.97
CA GLU A 25 -18.28 -12.46 -10.22
C GLU A 25 -19.19 -11.22 -10.07
N LYS A 26 -19.01 -10.38 -9.06
CA LYS A 26 -19.86 -9.19 -8.84
C LYS A 26 -19.54 -8.04 -9.79
N VAL A 27 -18.27 -7.75 -10.12
CA VAL A 27 -17.91 -6.69 -11.08
C VAL A 27 -18.25 -7.09 -12.52
N ILE A 28 -18.23 -8.39 -12.85
CA ILE A 28 -18.71 -8.87 -14.16
C ILE A 28 -20.25 -8.94 -14.23
N MET A 29 -20.98 -9.06 -13.10
CA MET A 29 -22.45 -9.14 -13.13
C MET A 29 -23.25 -7.94 -12.59
N GLN A 30 -22.71 -7.00 -11.80
CA GLN A 30 -23.47 -5.82 -11.35
C GLN A 30 -22.59 -4.78 -10.63
N GLY A 31 -22.67 -3.53 -11.10
CA GLY A 31 -21.97 -2.35 -10.55
C GLY A 31 -22.37 -1.94 -9.13
N ASN A 32 -22.13 -2.79 -8.14
CA ASN A 32 -22.40 -2.54 -6.73
C ASN A 32 -21.10 -2.42 -5.90
N VAL A 33 -20.21 -1.51 -6.28
CA VAL A 33 -19.31 -0.92 -5.26
C VAL A 33 -20.13 0.13 -4.53
N ALA A 34 -20.82 -0.28 -3.47
CA ALA A 34 -21.32 0.65 -2.47
C ALA A 34 -20.10 1.21 -1.71
N LEU A 35 -19.52 2.29 -2.24
CA LEU A 35 -18.73 3.19 -1.42
C LEU A 35 -19.69 3.68 -0.33
N SER A 36 -19.43 3.28 0.91
CA SER A 36 -20.24 3.66 2.07
C SER A 36 -20.44 5.17 2.06
N GLU A 37 -21.66 5.61 1.79
CA GLU A 37 -22.07 7.00 1.94
C GLU A 37 -21.81 7.43 3.38
N THR A 38 -20.95 8.41 3.57
CA THR A 38 -21.20 9.60 4.39
C THR A 38 -19.97 10.50 4.41
N THR A 39 -19.83 11.34 3.39
CA THR A 39 -19.42 12.74 3.59
C THR A 39 -20.09 13.55 2.49
N GLU A 40 -20.98 14.44 2.91
CA GLU A 40 -21.73 15.32 2.02
C GLU A 40 -20.78 16.21 1.21
N VAL A 41 -21.21 16.50 -0.03
CA VAL A 41 -20.65 17.43 -1.02
C VAL A 41 -19.59 16.84 -1.97
N ALA A 42 -20.07 16.22 -3.05
CA ALA A 42 -19.41 16.34 -4.36
C ALA A 42 -20.47 16.35 -5.48
N ASP A 43 -20.30 17.32 -6.37
CA ASP A 43 -21.15 17.71 -7.50
C ASP A 43 -21.49 16.51 -8.42
N PRO A 44 -22.78 16.24 -8.73
CA PRO A 44 -23.21 15.06 -9.51
C PRO A 44 -22.72 15.01 -10.96
N GLU A 45 -22.02 16.04 -11.47
CA GLU A 45 -21.47 16.05 -12.83
C GLU A 45 -19.98 15.69 -12.94
N ASN A 46 -19.27 15.47 -11.82
CA ASN A 46 -17.80 15.35 -11.85
C ASN A 46 -17.27 14.19 -10.99
N HIS A 47 -17.44 12.96 -11.50
CA HIS A 47 -16.96 11.77 -10.80
C HIS A 47 -15.41 11.72 -10.77
N GLU A 48 -14.81 11.52 -9.60
CA GLU A 48 -13.36 11.58 -9.36
C GLU A 48 -12.49 10.72 -10.30
N TRP A 49 -13.01 9.60 -10.81
CA TRP A 49 -12.30 8.75 -11.77
C TRP A 49 -12.00 9.47 -13.10
N GLN A 50 -12.82 10.44 -13.50
CA GLN A 50 -12.63 11.24 -14.71
C GLN A 50 -11.32 12.04 -14.67
N HIS A 51 -10.83 12.39 -13.48
CA HIS A 51 -9.57 13.12 -13.29
C HIS A 51 -8.37 12.21 -13.03
N ARG A 52 -8.58 11.00 -12.50
CA ARG A 52 -7.49 10.15 -11.97
C ARG A 52 -7.15 8.93 -12.83
N GLY A 53 -7.96 8.57 -13.83
CA GLY A 53 -7.58 7.60 -14.85
C GLY A 53 -8.71 6.65 -15.23
N THR A 54 -8.71 5.46 -14.63
CA THR A 54 -9.58 4.35 -15.04
C THR A 54 -10.78 4.22 -14.10
N ASP A 55 -11.98 4.06 -14.68
CA ASP A 55 -13.17 3.66 -13.94
C ASP A 55 -12.96 2.24 -13.35
N PRO A 56 -12.98 2.07 -12.01
CA PRO A 56 -12.81 0.77 -11.38
C PRO A 56 -13.86 -0.25 -11.82
N GLN A 57 -15.04 0.19 -12.26
CA GLN A 57 -16.12 -0.67 -12.75
C GLN A 57 -15.82 -1.24 -14.15
N SER A 58 -14.88 -0.65 -14.87
CA SER A 58 -14.46 -1.10 -16.22
C SER A 58 -13.35 -2.16 -16.19
N LEU A 59 -12.82 -2.50 -15.01
CA LEU A 59 -11.70 -3.42 -14.85
C LEU A 59 -12.08 -4.86 -15.22
N LYS A 60 -11.50 -5.38 -16.30
CA LYS A 60 -11.67 -6.77 -16.76
C LYS A 60 -10.71 -7.76 -16.08
N ILE A 61 -9.60 -7.25 -15.54
CA ILE A 61 -8.56 -8.04 -14.88
C ILE A 61 -8.18 -7.31 -13.60
N LEU A 62 -8.23 -8.02 -12.47
CA LEU A 62 -7.78 -7.49 -11.18
C LEU A 62 -6.26 -7.64 -11.08
N ALA A 63 -5.54 -6.52 -11.06
CA ALA A 63 -4.11 -6.45 -10.75
C ALA A 63 -3.94 -5.93 -9.31
N PRO A 64 -3.94 -6.80 -8.29
CA PRO A 64 -3.96 -6.35 -6.90
C PRO A 64 -2.67 -5.63 -6.51
N THR A 65 -2.81 -4.53 -5.77
CA THR A 65 -1.70 -3.85 -5.10
C THR A 65 -1.76 -4.08 -3.59
N LEU A 66 -0.71 -4.65 -3.01
CA LEU A 66 -0.48 -4.65 -1.57
C LEU A 66 0.11 -3.30 -1.15
N VAL A 67 -0.69 -2.49 -0.45
CA VAL A 67 -0.23 -1.23 0.15
C VAL A 67 0.27 -1.49 1.57
N ILE A 68 1.49 -1.03 1.87
CA ILE A 68 2.13 -1.14 3.18
C ILE A 68 2.35 0.26 3.73
N LEU A 69 1.56 0.63 4.74
CA LEU A 69 1.76 1.85 5.53
C LEU A 69 2.77 1.57 6.64
N HIS A 70 3.80 2.40 6.78
CA HIS A 70 4.85 2.21 7.79
C HIS A 70 5.45 3.55 8.26
N ASP A 71 6.18 3.53 9.35
CA ASP A 71 6.99 4.67 9.81
C ASP A 71 8.28 4.81 8.99
N GLU A 72 8.71 6.05 8.73
CA GLU A 72 9.90 6.36 7.95
C GLU A 72 10.84 7.28 8.75
N LEU A 73 11.89 6.69 9.31
CA LEU A 73 12.87 7.41 10.13
C LEU A 73 13.64 8.50 9.37
N GLU A 74 13.97 8.25 8.09
CA GLU A 74 14.80 9.16 7.30
C GLU A 74 13.97 10.28 6.64
N ALA A 75 12.67 10.35 6.90
CA ALA A 75 11.81 11.43 6.45
C ALA A 75 11.53 12.39 7.61
N PRO A 76 11.44 13.71 7.35
CA PRO A 76 10.99 14.67 8.35
C PRO A 76 9.62 14.29 8.92
N LEU A 77 9.36 14.68 10.16
CA LEU A 77 8.10 14.43 10.85
C LEU A 77 6.88 14.86 10.01
N GLY A 78 5.90 13.96 9.84
CA GLY A 78 4.69 14.14 9.03
C GLY A 78 4.90 14.05 7.51
N LYS A 79 6.14 13.95 7.02
CA LYS A 79 6.40 13.88 5.57
C LYS A 79 6.09 12.49 5.02
N VAL A 80 5.15 12.42 4.08
CA VAL A 80 4.82 11.18 3.38
C VAL A 80 5.84 10.90 2.26
N ARG A 81 6.30 9.65 2.16
CA ARG A 81 7.15 9.14 1.08
C ARG A 81 6.55 7.89 0.46
N VAL A 82 6.47 7.86 -0.85
CA VAL A 82 5.94 6.72 -1.62
C VAL A 82 7.08 5.97 -2.30
N LYS A 83 7.09 4.65 -2.20
CA LYS A 83 8.04 3.75 -2.87
C LYS A 83 7.28 2.58 -3.47
N ARG A 84 7.42 2.35 -4.78
CA ARG A 84 6.84 1.17 -5.47
C ARG A 84 7.83 0.00 -5.47
N GLY A 85 7.30 -1.21 -5.41
CA GLY A 85 8.08 -2.45 -5.39
C GLY A 85 8.76 -2.72 -4.05
N GLY A 86 9.59 -3.76 -4.03
CA GLY A 86 10.26 -4.29 -2.86
C GLY A 86 11.73 -3.89 -2.72
N PRO A 87 12.54 -4.69 -2.01
CA PRO A 87 13.96 -4.38 -1.79
C PRO A 87 14.77 -4.29 -3.09
N GLU A 88 14.28 -4.86 -4.19
CA GLU A 88 14.86 -4.75 -5.53
C GLU A 88 14.77 -3.35 -6.14
N THR A 89 13.76 -2.55 -5.75
CA THR A 89 13.58 -1.17 -6.26
C THR A 89 14.03 -0.11 -5.26
N ALA A 90 13.76 -0.31 -3.96
CA ALA A 90 14.17 0.64 -2.93
C ALA A 90 14.45 -0.04 -1.59
N SER A 91 15.56 0.36 -0.96
CA SER A 91 16.04 -0.15 0.32
C SER A 91 14.96 -0.10 1.41
N LEU A 92 14.95 -1.14 2.25
CA LEU A 92 14.08 -1.27 3.43
C LEU A 92 14.61 -0.51 4.65
N ARG A 93 15.79 0.11 4.54
CA ARG A 93 16.40 1.00 5.56
C ARG A 93 16.45 0.42 6.98
N GLY A 94 16.61 -0.89 7.10
CA GLY A 94 16.69 -1.58 8.39
C GLY A 94 15.35 -1.76 9.11
N HIS A 95 14.22 -1.44 8.46
CA HIS A 95 12.90 -1.61 9.03
C HIS A 95 12.54 -3.10 9.12
N ARG A 96 12.60 -3.68 10.32
CA ARG A 96 12.37 -5.12 10.58
C ARG A 96 11.03 -5.63 10.05
N GLY A 97 9.96 -4.84 10.22
CA GLY A 97 8.62 -5.15 9.68
C GLY A 97 8.62 -5.31 8.15
N LEU A 98 9.10 -4.32 7.41
CA LEU A 98 9.22 -4.38 5.95
C LEU A 98 10.09 -5.56 5.48
N THR A 99 11.20 -5.85 6.14
CA THR A 99 12.03 -7.03 5.84
C THR A 99 11.23 -8.32 5.99
N SER A 100 10.55 -8.50 7.12
CA SER A 100 9.73 -9.69 7.38
C SER A 100 8.60 -9.85 6.35
N ILE A 101 7.93 -8.76 5.97
CA ILE A 101 6.89 -8.76 4.94
C ILE A 101 7.48 -9.25 3.60
N MET A 102 8.56 -8.63 3.15
CA MET A 102 9.17 -8.92 1.86
C MET A 102 9.74 -10.34 1.77
N GLU A 103 10.37 -10.83 2.84
CA GLU A 103 10.84 -12.21 2.94
C GLU A 103 9.67 -13.20 2.86
N SER A 104 8.55 -12.89 3.49
CA SER A 104 7.37 -13.75 3.49
C SER A 104 6.70 -13.80 2.12
N LEU A 105 6.60 -12.66 1.43
CA LEU A 105 6.09 -12.58 0.07
C LEU A 105 6.99 -13.37 -0.90
N ARG A 106 8.31 -13.22 -0.78
CA ARG A 106 9.29 -13.95 -1.58
C ARG A 106 9.24 -15.45 -1.34
N GLY A 107 9.23 -15.88 -0.08
CA GLY A 107 9.17 -17.29 0.30
C GLY A 107 7.92 -18.01 -0.20
N LYS A 108 6.88 -17.25 -0.57
CA LYS A 108 5.61 -17.76 -1.11
C LYS A 108 5.43 -17.50 -2.60
N GLY A 109 6.43 -16.92 -3.25
CA GLY A 109 6.43 -16.60 -4.68
C GLY A 109 5.41 -15.54 -5.09
N LEU A 110 4.95 -14.70 -4.16
CA LEU A 110 3.97 -13.65 -4.43
C LEU A 110 4.62 -12.36 -4.95
N HIS A 111 5.82 -12.03 -4.46
CA HIS A 111 6.61 -10.86 -4.89
C HIS A 111 8.12 -11.14 -4.77
N PRO A 112 8.97 -10.69 -5.71
CA PRO A 112 8.63 -10.02 -6.97
C PRO A 112 7.93 -10.98 -7.96
N PRO A 113 7.21 -10.47 -8.97
CA PRO A 113 6.62 -11.28 -10.01
C PRO A 113 7.69 -12.16 -10.66
N ARG A 114 7.43 -13.45 -10.81
CA ARG A 114 8.36 -14.36 -11.48
C ARG A 114 8.34 -14.05 -12.97
N THR A 115 9.28 -13.25 -13.45
CA THR A 115 9.50 -13.07 -14.90
C THR A 115 10.35 -14.24 -15.40
N ARG A 116 9.76 -15.13 -16.22
CA ARG A 116 10.58 -16.01 -17.07
C ARG A 116 11.24 -15.14 -18.16
N PRO A 117 12.50 -15.40 -18.55
CA PRO A 117 13.12 -14.69 -19.67
C PRO A 117 12.25 -14.89 -20.92
N GLY A 118 11.68 -13.80 -21.46
CA GLY A 118 10.81 -13.83 -22.65
C GLY A 118 9.30 -13.89 -22.37
N GLU A 119 8.85 -13.87 -21.11
CA GLU A 119 7.41 -13.84 -20.76
C GLU A 119 7.00 -12.41 -20.38
N THR A 120 6.06 -11.82 -21.15
CA THR A 120 5.41 -10.54 -20.81
C THR A 120 4.78 -10.67 -19.43
N ARG A 121 4.99 -9.69 -18.54
CA ARG A 121 4.41 -9.67 -17.18
C ARG A 121 2.96 -10.12 -17.26
N SER A 122 2.65 -11.31 -16.75
CA SER A 122 1.26 -11.71 -16.59
C SER A 122 0.58 -10.69 -15.68
N HIS A 123 -0.60 -10.23 -16.06
CA HIS A 123 -1.43 -9.30 -15.29
C HIS A 123 -1.86 -9.85 -13.90
N GLU A 124 -1.39 -11.05 -13.51
CA GLU A 124 -1.62 -11.71 -12.21
C GLU A 124 -0.57 -11.37 -11.14
N GLY A 125 0.45 -10.55 -11.45
CA GLY A 125 1.48 -10.18 -10.49
C GLY A 125 0.96 -9.25 -9.39
N LEU A 126 1.12 -9.63 -8.12
CA LEU A 126 0.88 -8.74 -6.99
C LEU A 126 1.85 -7.55 -7.05
N SER A 127 1.31 -6.34 -7.17
CA SER A 127 2.08 -5.11 -7.04
C SER A 127 2.28 -4.75 -5.57
N VAL A 128 3.39 -4.07 -5.23
CA VAL A 128 3.63 -3.60 -3.86
C VAL A 128 3.83 -2.09 -3.87
N LEU A 129 3.08 -1.39 -3.00
CA LEU A 129 3.22 0.04 -2.74
C LEU A 129 3.58 0.24 -1.27
N ARG A 130 4.65 0.98 -0.99
CA ARG A 130 5.04 1.35 0.38
C ARG A 130 4.81 2.82 0.59
N ILE A 131 4.05 3.15 1.61
CA ILE A 131 3.76 4.52 2.04
C ILE A 131 4.42 4.71 3.41
N GLY A 132 5.50 5.47 3.44
CA GLY A 132 6.22 5.81 4.66
C GLY A 132 5.74 7.15 5.21
N VAL A 133 5.33 7.19 6.48
CA VAL A 133 5.04 8.43 7.20
C VAL A 133 6.26 8.81 8.02
N GLY A 134 6.82 9.98 7.75
CA GLY A 134 8.00 10.46 8.44
C GLY A 134 7.75 10.65 9.92
N ILE A 135 8.56 10.00 10.75
CA ILE A 135 8.60 10.24 12.20
C ILE A 135 9.84 11.02 12.60
N GLY A 136 10.82 11.14 11.70
CA GLY A 136 12.14 11.67 12.00
C GLY A 136 13.05 10.58 12.58
N ARG A 137 14.32 10.96 12.77
CA ARG A 137 15.34 10.07 13.32
C ARG A 137 15.84 10.65 14.63
N PRO A 138 16.01 9.83 15.69
CA PRO A 138 16.66 10.30 16.90
C PRO A 138 18.06 10.85 16.56
N SER A 139 18.47 11.90 17.26
CA SER A 139 19.76 12.57 17.03
C SER A 139 20.95 11.65 17.31
N THR A 140 20.75 10.63 18.13
CA THR A 140 21.77 9.64 18.46
C THR A 140 21.86 8.54 17.41
N ARG A 141 23.08 8.06 17.15
CA ARG A 141 23.37 7.05 16.12
C ARG A 141 23.62 5.65 16.69
N ASN A 142 23.38 5.42 17.97
CA ASN A 142 23.55 4.08 18.54
C ASN A 142 22.45 3.15 18.03
N ARG A 143 22.80 1.87 17.89
CA ARG A 143 21.90 0.86 17.32
C ARG A 143 20.68 0.57 18.21
N GLY A 144 20.78 0.80 19.52
CA GLY A 144 19.68 0.63 20.49
C GLY A 144 18.67 1.76 20.45
N ASP A 145 19.15 3.00 20.35
CA ASP A 145 18.34 4.21 20.50
C ASP A 145 17.23 4.33 19.44
N VAL A 146 17.43 3.79 18.23
CA VAL A 146 16.38 3.75 17.21
C VAL A 146 15.23 2.84 17.63
N ALA A 147 15.55 1.70 18.25
CA ALA A 147 14.52 0.77 18.72
C ALA A 147 13.73 1.39 19.88
N ASP A 148 14.42 2.03 20.83
CA ASP A 148 13.77 2.71 21.95
C ASP A 148 12.90 3.87 21.46
N TYR A 149 13.39 4.64 20.49
CA TYR A 149 12.66 5.74 19.88
C TYR A 149 11.33 5.29 19.24
N VAL A 150 11.34 4.25 18.40
CA VAL A 150 10.10 3.76 17.75
C VAL A 150 9.14 3.07 18.71
N LEU A 151 9.59 2.72 19.91
CA LEU A 151 8.77 2.14 20.98
C LEU A 151 8.25 3.21 21.96
N THR A 152 8.71 4.46 21.83
CA THR A 152 8.29 5.58 22.68
C THR A 152 6.95 6.16 22.20
N GLU A 153 6.13 6.65 23.13
CA GLU A 153 4.90 7.35 22.79
C GLU A 153 5.18 8.71 22.14
N MET A 154 4.41 9.05 21.11
CA MET A 154 4.50 10.34 20.44
C MET A 154 4.00 11.46 21.36
N ASN A 155 4.71 12.58 21.38
CA ASN A 155 4.21 13.80 22.00
C ASN A 155 3.10 14.45 21.15
N ALA A 156 2.44 15.48 21.69
CA ALA A 156 1.32 16.14 21.01
C ALA A 156 1.68 16.73 19.63
N ILE A 157 2.91 17.23 19.45
CA ILE A 157 3.39 17.80 18.20
C ILE A 157 3.63 16.70 17.16
N GLU A 158 4.29 15.61 17.59
CA GLU A 158 4.53 14.43 16.74
C GLU A 158 3.21 13.80 16.28
N LEU A 159 2.28 13.61 17.20
CA LEU A 159 0.96 13.06 16.91
C LEU A 159 0.17 13.96 15.96
N ALA A 160 0.20 15.28 16.15
CA ALA A 160 -0.46 16.22 15.25
C ALA A 160 0.12 16.17 13.83
N ALA A 161 1.44 16.07 13.70
CA ALA A 161 2.10 15.97 12.40
C ALA A 161 1.80 14.63 11.70
N VAL A 162 1.77 13.52 12.42
CA VAL A 162 1.37 12.22 11.86
C VAL A 162 -0.11 12.21 11.46
N ARG A 163 -0.99 12.84 12.24
CA ARG A 163 -2.40 13.01 11.86
C ARG A 163 -2.56 13.84 10.58
N ALA A 164 -1.80 14.92 10.43
CA ALA A 164 -1.81 15.73 9.22
C ALA A 164 -1.37 14.95 7.96
N ALA A 165 -0.59 13.87 8.12
CA ALA A 165 -0.21 12.99 7.02
C ALA A 165 -1.37 12.15 6.47
N ALA A 166 -2.51 12.04 7.18
CA ALA A 166 -3.64 11.23 6.75
C ALA A 166 -4.25 11.69 5.41
N GLY A 167 -4.37 13.01 5.19
CA GLY A 167 -4.89 13.57 3.94
C GLY A 167 -4.05 13.14 2.72
N PRO A 168 -2.73 13.45 2.70
CA PRO A 168 -1.85 13.00 1.62
C PRO A 168 -1.82 11.48 1.42
N VAL A 169 -1.92 10.68 2.50
CA VAL A 169 -2.01 9.22 2.39
C VAL A 169 -3.31 8.80 1.70
N LEU A 170 -4.44 9.42 2.02
CA LEU A 170 -5.71 9.14 1.38
C LEU A 170 -5.66 9.47 -0.12
N ASP A 171 -5.05 10.60 -0.50
CA ASP A 171 -4.85 10.96 -1.90
C ASP A 171 -4.04 9.89 -2.66
N ILE A 172 -2.98 9.37 -2.05
CA ILE A 172 -2.16 8.31 -2.66
C ILE A 172 -2.95 7.00 -2.80
N LEU A 173 -3.81 6.68 -1.83
CA LEU A 173 -4.67 5.50 -1.91
C LEU A 173 -5.71 5.65 -3.02
N ALA A 174 -6.33 6.83 -3.15
CA ALA A 174 -7.25 7.13 -4.24
C ALA A 174 -6.55 7.03 -5.59
N ASP A 175 -5.35 7.62 -5.74
CA ASP A 175 -4.55 7.51 -6.96
C ASP A 175 -4.20 6.05 -7.31
N GLU A 176 -3.96 5.21 -6.30
CA GLU A 176 -3.68 3.78 -6.54
C GLU A 176 -4.92 3.00 -6.97
N ILE A 177 -6.11 3.35 -6.45
CA ILE A 177 -7.38 2.71 -6.83
C ILE A 177 -7.71 2.99 -8.30
N TYR A 178 -7.51 4.23 -8.75
CA TYR A 178 -7.86 4.65 -10.12
C TYR A 178 -6.72 4.48 -11.12
N ARG A 179 -5.60 3.90 -10.69
CA ARG A 179 -4.41 3.75 -11.53
C ARG A 179 -4.68 2.86 -12.73
N ASP A 180 -4.39 3.39 -13.91
CA ASP A 180 -4.45 2.61 -15.13
C ASP A 180 -3.39 1.48 -15.12
N GLY A 181 -3.86 0.24 -15.30
CA GLY A 181 -3.03 -0.95 -15.44
C GLY A 181 -2.20 -0.97 -16.72
N SER A 182 -2.49 -0.07 -17.67
CA SER A 182 -1.82 0.06 -18.97
C SER A 182 -0.44 0.75 -18.93
N ALA A 183 -0.07 1.43 -17.85
CA ALA A 183 1.16 2.25 -17.80
C ALA A 183 2.43 1.47 -17.45
N LEU A 184 2.61 0.27 -18.01
CA LEU A 184 3.73 -0.61 -17.70
C LEU A 184 4.35 -1.26 -18.92
#